data_AF-A0A5C8LCX5-F1
#
_entry.id   AF-A0A5C8LCX5-F1
#
_cell.length_a   1.000
_cell.length_b   1.000
_cell.length_c   1.000
_cell.angle_alpha   90.00
_cell.angle_beta   90.00
_cell.angle_gamma   90.00
#
_symmetry.space_group_name_H-M   'P 1'
#
loop_
_entity.id
_entity.type
_entity.pdbx_description
1 polymer ?
#
loop_
_entity_poly.entity_id
_entity_poly.type
_entity_poly.pdbx_seq_one_letter_code
_entity_poly.pdbx_strand_id
1 'polypeptide(L)'
;MNKEELKDKYFTQGLSQSEFEEFQKLLEENSEFAEDFYSELEIQQGIAQIELGGIKARLQNLDKSKSKPSTILKLRSILKYAAVILVILGSSYFFLNPFKTTQDYFTTYFEPYPNHFEIVTRSDAEIDNPVALAFYMYESQEYNKAYPLFEQAYQLKGEPYLRFYKAISLLAIDKDAEAIDLFIALKSELKEDALLNANNWYLALAYAKNKRYKESKAILKSLKTKDSPMAQFAKDLLQELP
;
A
#
# COMPACT_ATOMS: atom_id res chain seq x y z
N MET A 1 -3.00 30.73 6.53
CA MET A 1 -4.09 29.76 6.82
C MET A 1 -3.85 29.20 8.22
N ASN A 2 -4.83 28.62 8.92
CA ASN A 2 -4.51 27.98 10.22
C ASN A 2 -3.84 26.61 10.01
N LYS A 3 -3.01 26.17 10.97
CA LYS A 3 -2.29 24.88 10.93
C LYS A 3 -3.25 23.69 10.78
N GLU A 4 -4.39 23.71 11.48
CA GLU A 4 -5.43 22.69 11.36
C GLU A 4 -6.06 22.66 9.96
N GLU A 5 -6.31 23.82 9.35
CA GLU A 5 -6.89 23.88 7.99
C GLU A 5 -5.90 23.34 6.94
N LEU A 6 -4.60 23.57 7.11
CA LEU A 6 -3.56 22.99 6.26
C LEU A 6 -3.54 21.46 6.39
N LYS A 7 -3.64 20.94 7.62
CA LYS A 7 -3.70 19.50 7.92
C LYS A 7 -4.96 18.84 7.36
N ASP A 8 -6.12 19.46 7.50
CA ASP A 8 -7.38 18.96 6.94
C ASP A 8 -7.33 18.93 5.40
N LYS A 9 -6.85 20.01 4.78
CA LYS A 9 -6.64 20.06 3.32
C LYS A 9 -5.65 19.02 2.84
N TYR A 10 -4.61 18.75 3.63
CA TYR A 10 -3.63 17.73 3.32
C TYR A 10 -4.30 16.35 3.20
N PHE A 11 -5.04 15.94 4.23
CA PHE A 11 -5.70 14.63 4.25
C PHE A 11 -6.82 14.49 3.20
N THR A 12 -7.40 15.61 2.77
CA THR A 12 -8.41 15.64 1.71
C THR A 12 -7.83 15.82 0.30
N GLN A 13 -6.49 15.81 0.15
CA GLN A 13 -5.78 16.04 -1.13
C GLN A 13 -6.18 17.38 -1.80
N GLY A 14 -6.45 18.40 -0.98
CA GLY A 14 -6.94 19.72 -1.40
C GLY A 14 -5.92 20.85 -1.27
N LEU A 15 -4.65 20.55 -0.95
CA LEU A 15 -3.60 21.56 -0.88
C LEU A 15 -3.19 22.03 -2.28
N SER A 16 -2.92 23.33 -2.42
CA SER A 16 -2.15 23.89 -3.55
C SER A 16 -0.65 23.77 -3.30
N GLN A 17 0.17 23.93 -4.35
CA GLN A 17 1.64 23.84 -4.26
C GLN A 17 2.22 24.76 -3.18
N SER A 18 1.78 26.02 -3.12
CA SER A 18 2.28 26.97 -2.12
C SER A 18 1.85 26.61 -0.70
N GLU A 19 0.64 26.07 -0.53
CA GLU A 19 0.15 25.62 0.78
C GLU A 19 0.88 24.35 1.23
N PHE A 20 1.31 23.51 0.30
CA PHE A 20 2.10 22.32 0.59
C PHE A 20 3.53 22.65 1.01
N GLU A 21 4.16 23.64 0.37
CA GLU A 21 5.46 24.16 0.81
C GLU A 21 5.36 24.77 2.23
N GLU A 22 4.28 25.50 2.52
CA GLU A 22 3.99 26.02 3.87
C GLU A 22 3.79 24.86 4.88
N PHE A 23 3.07 23.81 4.48
CA PHE A 23 2.85 22.62 5.29
C PHE A 23 4.14 21.85 5.58
N GLN A 24 4.99 21.61 4.58
CA GLN A 24 6.29 20.95 4.74
C GLN A 24 7.19 21.74 5.70
N LYS A 25 7.25 23.06 5.52
CA LYS A 25 8.00 23.93 6.42
C LYS A 25 7.50 23.85 7.86
N LEU A 26 6.18 23.76 8.06
CA LEU A 26 5.60 23.56 9.38
C LEU A 26 5.97 22.22 10.01
N LEU A 27 6.05 21.14 9.22
CA LEU A 27 6.53 19.83 9.69
C LEU A 27 8.01 19.88 10.14
N GLU A 28 8.85 20.65 9.44
CA GLU A 28 10.27 20.80 9.79
C GLU A 28 10.49 21.71 11.01
N GLU A 29 9.75 22.82 11.10
CA GLU A 29 9.98 23.86 12.11
C GLU A 29 9.20 23.61 13.41
N ASN A 30 8.14 22.80 13.39
CA ASN A 30 7.25 22.59 14.54
C ASN A 30 7.08 21.10 14.88
N SER A 31 7.88 20.64 15.85
CA SER A 31 7.86 19.25 16.32
C SER A 31 6.52 18.77 16.86
N GLU A 32 5.74 19.65 17.52
CA GLU A 32 4.43 19.29 18.09
C GLU A 32 3.40 19.05 16.96
N PHE A 33 3.40 19.93 15.95
CA PHE A 33 2.58 19.77 14.75
C PHE A 33 2.97 18.53 13.95
N ALA A 34 4.27 18.25 13.81
CA ALA A 34 4.77 17.06 13.14
C ALA A 34 4.33 15.77 13.87
N GLU A 35 4.45 15.73 15.19
CA GLU A 35 4.03 14.58 16.00
C GLU A 35 2.52 14.32 15.87
N ASP A 36 1.70 15.36 16.00
CA ASP A 36 0.25 15.27 15.84
C ASP A 36 -0.14 14.80 14.43
N PHE A 37 0.44 15.41 13.40
CA PHE A 37 0.21 15.03 12.01
C PHE A 37 0.59 13.58 11.74
N TYR A 38 1.77 13.14 12.18
CA TYR A 38 2.23 11.77 11.97
C TYR A 38 1.42 10.74 12.74
N SER A 39 0.91 11.09 13.91
CA SER A 39 -0.06 10.27 14.65
C SER A 39 -1.35 10.09 13.86
N GLU A 40 -1.92 11.19 13.35
CA GLU A 40 -3.13 11.15 12.54
C GLU A 40 -2.94 10.40 11.22
N LEU A 41 -1.75 10.52 10.61
CA LEU A 41 -1.35 9.77 9.44
C LEU A 41 -1.30 8.25 9.71
N GLU A 42 -0.70 7.83 10.82
CA GLU A 42 -0.73 6.42 11.23
C GLU A 42 -2.16 5.93 11.48
N ILE A 43 -3.04 6.78 12.03
CA ILE A 43 -4.46 6.46 12.25
C ILE A 43 -5.17 6.23 10.90
N GLN A 44 -4.99 7.13 9.92
CA GLN A 44 -5.61 6.98 8.60
C GLN A 44 -5.14 5.72 7.88
N GLN A 45 -3.84 5.41 7.95
CA GLN A 45 -3.30 4.16 7.43
C GLN A 45 -3.92 2.95 8.12
N GLY A 46 -4.12 3.04 9.43
CA GLY A 46 -4.89 2.05 10.18
C GLY A 46 -6.33 1.92 9.66
N ILE A 47 -7.06 3.02 9.47
CA ILE A 47 -8.47 3.01 9.04
C ILE A 47 -8.64 2.41 7.64
N ALA A 48 -7.83 2.81 6.65
CA ALA A 48 -7.88 2.24 5.29
C ALA A 48 -7.77 0.70 5.33
N GLN A 49 -6.87 0.20 6.18
CA GLN A 49 -6.68 -1.22 6.41
C GLN A 49 -7.87 -1.87 7.18
N ILE A 50 -8.55 -1.16 8.09
CA ILE A 50 -9.78 -1.63 8.75
C ILE A 50 -10.90 -1.78 7.72
N GLU A 51 -11.08 -0.80 6.82
CA GLU A 51 -12.12 -0.84 5.81
C GLU A 51 -11.95 -2.06 4.90
N LEU A 52 -10.72 -2.35 4.46
CA LEU A 52 -10.41 -3.58 3.74
C LEU A 52 -10.71 -4.84 4.56
N GLY A 53 -10.32 -4.88 5.83
CA GLY A 53 -10.61 -6.01 6.73
C GLY A 53 -12.11 -6.23 6.96
N GLY A 54 -12.89 -5.15 7.09
CA GLY A 54 -14.35 -5.17 7.23
C GLY A 54 -15.05 -5.63 5.94
N ILE A 55 -14.58 -5.18 4.79
CA ILE A 55 -15.02 -5.66 3.47
C ILE A 55 -14.68 -7.16 3.34
N LYS A 56 -13.47 -7.59 3.75
CA LYS A 56 -13.04 -9.00 3.77
C LYS A 56 -13.94 -9.86 4.66
N ALA A 57 -14.26 -9.42 5.88
CA ALA A 57 -15.16 -10.16 6.77
C ALA A 57 -16.56 -10.32 6.14
N ARG A 58 -17.07 -9.28 5.47
CA ARG A 58 -18.33 -9.35 4.72
C ARG A 58 -18.24 -10.31 3.53
N LEU A 59 -17.17 -10.26 2.73
CA LEU A 59 -16.96 -11.15 1.58
C LEU A 59 -16.80 -12.61 1.99
N GLN A 60 -16.05 -12.89 3.07
CA GLN A 60 -15.92 -14.25 3.62
C GLN A 60 -17.25 -14.78 4.18
N ASN A 61 -18.06 -13.92 4.78
CA ASN A 61 -19.42 -14.30 5.21
C ASN A 61 -20.35 -14.55 4.01
N LEU A 62 -20.17 -13.82 2.90
CA LEU A 62 -20.89 -14.05 1.64
C LEU A 62 -20.44 -15.34 0.94
N ASP A 63 -19.16 -15.68 0.97
CA ASP A 63 -18.63 -16.93 0.40
C ASP A 63 -18.96 -18.15 1.27
N LYS A 64 -19.00 -18.01 2.60
CA LYS A 64 -19.60 -19.02 3.50
C LYS A 64 -21.12 -19.15 3.30
N SER A 65 -21.74 -18.16 2.66
CA SER A 65 -23.12 -18.16 2.21
C SER A 65 -23.25 -18.59 0.73
N LYS A 66 -22.53 -19.64 0.28
CA LYS A 66 -22.86 -20.29 -0.99
C LYS A 66 -23.88 -21.43 -0.83
N SER A 67 -25.10 -21.07 -1.24
CA SER A 67 -26.10 -21.88 -1.95
C SER A 67 -26.63 -23.17 -1.30
N LYS A 68 -27.90 -23.11 -0.86
CA LYS A 68 -28.82 -24.23 -1.13
C LYS A 68 -28.93 -24.38 -2.66
N PRO A 69 -28.92 -25.60 -3.22
CA PRO A 69 -29.13 -25.78 -4.65
C PRO A 69 -30.56 -25.36 -4.99
N SER A 70 -30.72 -24.27 -5.73
CA SER A 70 -32.01 -23.96 -6.36
C SER A 70 -32.14 -24.84 -7.60
N THR A 71 -33.19 -25.65 -7.59
CA THR A 71 -33.57 -26.55 -8.67
C THR A 71 -33.77 -25.74 -9.95
N ILE A 72 -32.90 -25.94 -10.93
CA ILE A 72 -33.01 -25.30 -12.25
C ILE A 72 -34.25 -25.87 -12.94
N LEU A 73 -35.32 -25.07 -13.00
CA LEU A 73 -36.45 -25.33 -13.88
C LEU A 73 -36.02 -25.07 -15.33
N LYS A 74 -36.33 -26.07 -16.16
CA LYS A 74 -36.09 -26.20 -17.59
C LYS A 74 -36.27 -24.90 -18.39
N LEU A 75 -35.20 -24.42 -19.03
CA LEU A 75 -35.32 -23.75 -20.32
C LEU A 75 -34.32 -24.35 -21.31
N ARG A 76 -34.87 -25.22 -22.16
CA ARG A 76 -34.17 -26.06 -23.12
C ARG A 76 -33.89 -25.20 -24.38
N SER A 77 -32.64 -25.25 -24.84
CA SER A 77 -32.29 -25.46 -26.25
C SER A 77 -31.69 -24.33 -27.12
N ILE A 78 -31.31 -23.15 -26.62
CA ILE A 78 -30.64 -22.14 -27.50
C ILE A 78 -29.31 -21.58 -26.95
N LEU A 79 -28.97 -21.76 -25.67
CA LEU A 79 -27.72 -21.19 -25.11
C LEU A 79 -26.48 -22.13 -25.11
N LYS A 80 -26.60 -23.34 -25.67
CA LYS A 80 -25.59 -24.41 -25.45
C LYS A 80 -24.22 -24.16 -26.09
N TYR A 81 -24.10 -23.23 -27.05
CA TYR A 81 -22.84 -22.99 -27.75
C TYR A 81 -22.14 -21.67 -27.37
N ALA A 82 -22.84 -20.69 -26.78
CA ALA A 82 -22.23 -19.44 -26.34
C ALA A 82 -21.49 -19.58 -25.00
N ALA A 83 -22.01 -20.42 -24.09
CA ALA A 83 -21.41 -20.64 -22.78
C ALA A 83 -20.06 -21.36 -22.85
N VAL A 84 -19.87 -22.26 -23.83
CA VAL A 84 -18.61 -23.01 -23.98
C VAL A 84 -17.48 -22.09 -24.43
N ILE A 85 -17.75 -21.14 -25.32
CA ILE A 85 -16.75 -20.18 -25.80
C ILE A 85 -16.38 -19.18 -24.69
N LEU A 86 -17.35 -18.69 -23.92
CA LEU A 86 -17.07 -17.80 -22.77
C LEU A 86 -16.36 -18.53 -21.61
N VAL A 87 -16.64 -19.81 -21.40
CA VAL A 87 -15.91 -20.61 -20.40
C VAL A 87 -14.49 -20.92 -20.88
N ILE A 88 -14.26 -21.19 -22.17
CA ILE A 88 -12.90 -21.43 -22.70
C ILE A 88 -12.07 -20.14 -22.73
N LEU A 89 -12.64 -19.02 -23.19
CA LEU A 89 -11.95 -17.72 -23.20
C LEU A 89 -11.75 -17.17 -21.78
N GLY A 90 -12.77 -17.28 -20.91
CA GLY A 90 -12.68 -16.87 -19.51
C GLY A 90 -11.73 -17.73 -18.68
N SER A 91 -11.68 -19.05 -18.93
CA SER A 91 -10.73 -19.94 -18.26
C SER A 91 -9.31 -19.76 -18.78
N SER A 92 -9.10 -19.47 -20.07
CA SER A 92 -7.76 -19.19 -20.58
C SER A 92 -7.11 -17.95 -19.95
N TYR A 93 -7.90 -16.93 -19.60
CA TYR A 93 -7.42 -15.77 -18.83
C TYR A 93 -7.11 -16.14 -17.36
N PHE A 94 -7.88 -17.06 -16.78
CA PHE A 94 -7.67 -17.54 -15.41
C PHE A 94 -6.57 -18.61 -15.27
N PHE A 95 -6.22 -19.32 -16.36
CA PHE A 95 -5.16 -20.33 -16.37
C PHE A 95 -3.78 -19.76 -16.74
N LEU A 96 -3.72 -18.54 -17.28
CA LEU A 96 -2.45 -17.83 -17.53
C LEU A 96 -1.92 -17.08 -16.29
N ASN A 97 -2.73 -16.95 -15.24
CA ASN A 97 -2.26 -16.60 -13.91
C ASN A 97 -2.57 -17.77 -12.99
N PRO A 98 -1.58 -18.55 -12.52
CA PRO A 98 -1.84 -19.44 -11.41
C PRO A 98 -2.17 -18.56 -10.20
N PHE A 99 -3.46 -18.28 -9.98
CA PHE A 99 -3.95 -17.85 -8.68
C PHE A 99 -3.55 -18.95 -7.71
N LYS A 100 -2.42 -18.70 -7.04
CA LYS A 100 -1.91 -19.53 -5.97
C LYS A 100 -3.04 -19.62 -4.95
N THR A 101 -3.59 -20.81 -4.80
CA THR A 101 -4.41 -21.23 -3.65
C THR A 101 -3.53 -21.36 -2.39
N THR A 102 -2.62 -20.40 -2.20
CA THR A 102 -1.89 -20.17 -0.97
C THR A 102 -2.59 -19.01 -0.31
N GLN A 103 -2.81 -19.08 0.99
CA GLN A 103 -3.24 -17.94 1.80
C GLN A 103 -2.32 -16.74 1.49
N ASP A 104 -2.71 -15.84 0.58
CA ASP A 104 -1.84 -14.75 0.15
C ASP A 104 -2.01 -13.59 1.13
N TYR A 105 -1.29 -13.68 2.24
CA TYR A 105 -1.23 -12.64 3.26
C TYR A 105 -0.81 -11.31 2.65
N PHE A 106 0.02 -11.33 1.62
CA PHE A 106 0.46 -10.11 0.96
C PHE A 106 -0.69 -9.41 0.23
N THR A 107 -1.42 -10.10 -0.64
CA THR A 107 -2.61 -9.50 -1.31
C THR A 107 -3.66 -8.99 -0.32
N THR A 108 -3.70 -9.58 0.87
CA THR A 108 -4.67 -9.23 1.91
C THR A 108 -4.32 -7.93 2.65
N TYR A 109 -3.03 -7.66 2.85
CA TYR A 109 -2.55 -6.59 3.74
C TYR A 109 -1.70 -5.53 3.03
N PHE A 110 -1.35 -5.76 1.76
CA PHE A 110 -0.63 -4.79 0.96
C PHE A 110 -1.58 -3.78 0.35
N GLU A 111 -1.50 -2.55 0.82
CA GLU A 111 -1.94 -1.37 0.08
C GLU A 111 -0.73 -0.50 -0.25
N PRO A 112 -0.70 0.16 -1.42
CA PRO A 112 0.30 1.19 -1.68
C PRO A 112 0.22 2.26 -0.59
N TYR A 113 1.37 2.62 -0.03
CA TYR A 113 1.44 3.72 0.93
C TYR A 113 0.98 5.00 0.22
N PRO A 114 0.01 5.75 0.76
CA PRO A 114 -0.51 6.91 0.05
C PRO A 114 0.58 7.95 -0.14
N ASN A 115 0.55 8.70 -1.23
CA ASN A 115 1.51 9.78 -1.46
C ASN A 115 1.21 10.93 -0.49
N HIS A 116 2.21 11.22 0.32
CA HIS A 116 2.19 12.20 1.38
C HIS A 116 3.21 13.33 1.17
N PHE A 117 4.08 13.21 0.16
CA PHE A 117 5.28 14.03 0.04
C PHE A 117 5.32 14.90 -1.21
N GLU A 118 4.37 14.73 -2.13
CA GLU A 118 4.30 15.54 -3.34
C GLU A 118 2.85 15.77 -3.77
N ILE A 119 2.48 16.99 -4.15
CA ILE A 119 1.24 17.21 -4.90
C ILE A 119 1.51 16.92 -6.36
N VAL A 120 0.75 15.99 -6.92
CA VAL A 120 0.89 15.63 -8.33
C VAL A 120 -0.24 16.27 -9.14
N THR A 121 0.06 17.27 -9.97
CA THR A 121 -0.88 17.72 -11.01
C THR A 121 -0.53 17.12 -12.36
N ARG A 122 -1.53 16.99 -13.26
CA ARG A 122 -1.28 16.50 -14.63
C ARG A 122 -0.29 17.37 -15.41
N SER A 123 -0.22 18.67 -15.10
CA SER A 123 0.78 19.57 -15.68
C SER A 123 2.20 19.27 -15.20
N ASP A 124 2.38 18.78 -13.97
CA ASP A 124 3.71 18.51 -13.40
C ASP A 124 4.36 17.26 -14.02
N ALA A 125 3.55 16.32 -14.53
CA ALA A 125 4.04 15.18 -15.30
C ALA A 125 4.64 15.56 -16.67
N GLU A 126 4.35 16.78 -17.16
CA GLU A 126 4.97 17.36 -18.37
C GLU A 126 6.24 18.18 -18.06
N ILE A 127 6.55 18.42 -16.78
CA ILE A 127 7.69 19.21 -16.33
C ILE A 127 8.87 18.27 -15.97
N ASP A 128 10.10 18.73 -16.20
CA ASP A 128 11.39 18.11 -15.86
C ASP A 128 11.61 17.92 -14.32
N ASN A 129 10.57 17.59 -13.54
CA ASN A 129 10.67 17.26 -12.13
C ASN A 129 10.58 15.73 -11.91
N PRO A 130 11.71 15.04 -11.70
CA PRO A 130 11.72 13.59 -11.51
C PRO A 130 10.95 13.11 -10.28
N VAL A 131 10.79 13.95 -9.24
CA VAL A 131 10.02 13.60 -8.04
C VAL A 131 8.53 13.54 -8.38
N ALA A 132 7.99 14.60 -8.97
CA ALA A 132 6.58 14.68 -9.37
C ALA A 132 6.22 13.58 -10.38
N LEU A 133 7.09 13.32 -11.36
CA LEU A 133 6.88 12.24 -12.32
C LEU A 133 6.90 10.84 -11.66
N ALA A 134 7.78 10.61 -10.69
CA ALA A 134 7.82 9.35 -9.95
C ALA A 134 6.52 9.10 -9.18
N PHE A 135 6.03 10.11 -8.47
CA PHE A 135 4.78 10.03 -7.74
C PHE A 135 3.56 9.91 -8.65
N TYR A 136 3.53 10.60 -9.79
CA TYR A 136 2.47 10.42 -10.80
C TYR A 136 2.36 8.98 -11.28
N MET A 137 3.50 8.35 -11.61
CA MET A 137 3.52 6.95 -12.02
C MET A 137 3.11 6.03 -10.87
N TYR A 138 3.54 6.33 -9.64
CA TYR A 138 3.19 5.56 -8.45
C TYR A 138 1.69 5.59 -8.13
N GLU A 139 1.08 6.77 -8.12
CA GLU A 139 -0.36 6.95 -7.88
C GLU A 139 -1.20 6.36 -9.02
N SER A 140 -0.67 6.38 -10.25
CA SER A 140 -1.26 5.69 -11.40
C SER A 140 -1.06 4.16 -11.35
N GLN A 141 -0.46 3.62 -10.29
CA GLN A 141 -0.13 2.19 -10.10
C GLN A 141 0.80 1.62 -11.17
N GLU A 142 1.52 2.49 -11.88
CA GLU A 142 2.50 2.17 -12.92
C GLU A 142 3.88 1.93 -12.28
N TYR A 143 3.94 0.99 -11.33
CA TYR A 143 5.11 0.76 -10.48
C TYR A 143 6.39 0.39 -11.24
N ASN A 144 6.26 -0.29 -12.39
CA ASN A 144 7.37 -0.58 -13.30
C ASN A 144 8.04 0.69 -13.84
N LYS A 145 7.28 1.77 -14.01
CA LYS A 145 7.78 3.09 -14.42
C LYS A 145 8.19 3.93 -13.22
N ALA A 146 7.50 3.80 -12.09
CA ALA A 146 7.75 4.58 -10.88
C ALA A 146 9.10 4.25 -10.21
N TYR A 147 9.43 2.96 -10.01
CA TYR A 147 10.64 2.59 -9.26
C TYR A 147 11.96 3.16 -9.83
N PRO A 148 12.22 3.18 -11.17
CA PRO A 148 13.45 3.80 -11.68
C PRO A 148 13.43 5.32 -11.57
N LEU A 149 12.25 5.96 -11.59
CA LEU A 149 12.12 7.39 -11.40
C LEU A 149 12.40 7.80 -9.95
N PHE A 150 11.95 7.02 -8.97
CA PHE A 150 12.29 7.26 -7.56
C PHE A 150 13.79 7.14 -7.30
N GLU A 151 14.50 6.26 -8.01
CA GLU A 151 15.97 6.18 -7.93
C GLU A 151 16.62 7.47 -8.45
N GLN A 152 16.17 7.98 -9.60
CA GLN A 152 16.67 9.23 -10.17
C GLN A 152 16.37 10.42 -9.24
N ALA A 153 15.15 10.49 -8.73
CA ALA A 153 14.72 11.51 -7.78
C ALA A 153 15.60 11.48 -6.51
N TYR A 154 15.89 10.29 -5.97
CA TYR A 154 16.77 10.14 -4.81
C TYR A 154 18.20 10.61 -5.10
N GLN A 155 18.76 10.29 -6.26
CA GLN A 155 20.11 10.76 -6.63
C GLN A 155 20.22 12.28 -6.70
N LEU A 156 19.11 12.98 -6.99
CA LEU A 156 19.06 14.44 -7.04
C LEU A 156 18.83 15.09 -5.67
N LYS A 157 17.93 14.52 -4.85
CA LYS A 157 17.45 15.14 -3.61
C LYS A 157 18.08 14.56 -2.35
N GLY A 158 18.48 13.28 -2.38
CA GLY A 158 19.04 12.56 -1.24
C GLY A 158 18.02 12.19 -0.16
N GLU A 159 16.73 12.35 -0.42
CA GLU A 159 15.68 12.19 0.59
C GLU A 159 15.29 10.71 0.80
N PRO A 160 15.41 10.15 2.02
CA PRO A 160 15.14 8.74 2.29
C PRO A 160 13.73 8.26 1.93
N TYR A 161 12.71 9.13 2.00
CA TYR A 161 11.35 8.76 1.65
C TYR A 161 11.23 8.33 0.17
N LEU A 162 12.03 8.89 -0.75
CA LEU A 162 12.01 8.51 -2.16
C LEU A 162 12.43 7.05 -2.35
N ARG A 163 13.44 6.60 -1.58
CA ARG A 163 13.85 5.19 -1.56
C ARG A 163 12.80 4.29 -0.91
N PHE A 164 12.04 4.79 0.06
CA PHE A 164 10.92 4.06 0.63
C PHE A 164 9.82 3.80 -0.41
N TYR A 165 9.40 4.80 -1.20
CA TYR A 165 8.44 4.59 -2.29
C TYR A 165 9.00 3.72 -3.42
N LYS A 166 10.31 3.79 -3.70
CA LYS A 166 10.97 2.83 -4.59
C LYS A 166 10.81 1.40 -4.08
N ALA A 167 11.04 1.14 -2.78
CA ALA A 167 10.92 -0.18 -2.19
C ALA A 167 9.49 -0.73 -2.29
N ILE A 168 8.48 0.11 -2.03
CA ILE A 168 7.07 -0.27 -2.20
C ILE A 168 6.78 -0.59 -3.67
N SER A 169 7.25 0.24 -4.60
CA SER A 169 7.07 0.01 -6.04
C SER A 169 7.69 -1.32 -6.48
N LEU A 170 8.90 -1.64 -6.01
CA LEU A 170 9.57 -2.93 -6.26
C LEU A 170 8.75 -4.10 -5.70
N LEU A 171 8.25 -3.97 -4.47
CA LEU A 171 7.43 -4.99 -3.81
C LEU A 171 6.10 -5.25 -4.56
N ALA A 172 5.50 -4.19 -5.13
CA ALA A 172 4.27 -4.27 -5.91
C ALA A 172 4.45 -5.01 -7.25
N ILE A 173 5.66 -5.04 -7.80
CA ILE A 173 5.99 -5.72 -9.07
C ILE A 173 6.78 -7.02 -8.87
N ASP A 174 6.64 -7.64 -7.69
CA ASP A 174 7.26 -8.93 -7.33
C ASP A 174 8.80 -8.94 -7.34
N LYS A 175 9.45 -7.77 -7.30
CA LYS A 175 10.91 -7.64 -7.10
C LYS A 175 11.27 -7.68 -5.62
N ASP A 176 10.82 -8.73 -4.96
CA ASP A 176 10.78 -8.80 -3.50
C ASP A 176 12.17 -8.76 -2.85
N ALA A 177 13.17 -9.41 -3.45
CA ALA A 177 14.53 -9.43 -2.91
C ALA A 177 15.13 -8.02 -2.87
N GLU A 178 15.02 -7.27 -3.98
CA GLU A 178 15.48 -5.87 -4.07
C GLU A 178 14.71 -4.98 -3.09
N ALA A 179 13.39 -5.18 -2.96
CA ALA A 179 12.57 -4.43 -2.02
C ALA A 179 12.99 -4.69 -0.55
N ILE A 180 13.19 -5.96 -0.18
CA ILE A 180 13.63 -6.36 1.16
C ILE A 180 14.96 -5.72 1.51
N ASP A 181 15.95 -5.80 0.63
CA ASP A 181 17.28 -5.22 0.86
C ASP A 181 17.19 -3.70 1.06
N LEU A 182 16.35 -3.04 0.27
CA LEU A 182 16.13 -1.60 0.36
C LEU A 182 15.44 -1.20 1.68
N PHE A 183 14.38 -1.91 2.09
CA PHE A 183 13.71 -1.68 3.37
C PHE A 183 14.63 -1.93 4.58
N ILE A 184 15.56 -2.89 4.48
CA ILE A 184 16.56 -3.13 5.54
C ILE A 184 17.51 -1.93 5.65
N ALA A 185 18.05 -1.44 4.51
CA ALA A 185 18.95 -0.29 4.49
C ALA A 185 18.29 0.99 5.06
N LEU A 186 17.01 1.19 4.74
CA LEU A 186 16.24 2.36 5.18
C LEU A 186 16.06 2.46 6.70
N LYS A 187 16.15 1.34 7.44
CA LYS A 187 15.98 1.36 8.92
C LYS A 187 16.97 2.28 9.64
N SER A 188 18.16 2.46 9.09
CA SER A 188 19.17 3.38 9.66
C SER A 188 19.10 4.79 9.10
N GLU A 189 18.33 5.01 8.03
CA GLU A 189 18.24 6.30 7.33
C GLU A 189 17.00 7.10 7.73
N LEU A 190 15.89 6.40 8.01
CA LEU A 190 14.62 6.99 8.42
C LEU A 190 14.68 7.46 9.88
N LYS A 191 14.49 8.77 10.09
CA LYS A 191 14.50 9.41 11.41
C LYS A 191 13.11 9.58 12.01
N GLU A 192 12.09 9.65 11.16
CA GLU A 192 10.70 9.83 11.58
C GLU A 192 10.10 8.50 11.99
N ASP A 193 9.50 8.45 13.18
CA ASP A 193 8.94 7.22 13.74
C ASP A 193 7.83 6.64 12.87
N ALA A 194 6.96 7.49 12.30
CA ALA A 194 5.86 7.04 11.44
C ALA A 194 6.36 6.37 10.15
N LEU A 195 7.29 7.01 9.44
CA LEU A 195 7.85 6.45 8.22
C LEU A 195 8.69 5.20 8.50
N LEU A 196 9.38 5.14 9.65
CA LEU A 196 10.07 3.95 10.10
C LEU A 196 9.11 2.81 10.46
N ASN A 197 7.98 3.10 11.09
CA ASN A 197 6.93 2.12 11.40
C ASN A 197 6.32 1.57 10.10
N ALA A 198 6.01 2.44 9.13
CA ALA A 198 5.55 2.06 7.81
C ALA A 198 6.60 1.19 7.07
N ASN A 199 7.87 1.59 7.06
CA ASN A 199 8.97 0.79 6.51
C ASN A 199 9.05 -0.62 7.13
N ASN A 200 8.91 -0.71 8.45
CA ASN A 200 8.88 -1.99 9.15
C ASN A 200 7.64 -2.82 8.78
N TRP A 201 6.47 -2.20 8.62
CA TRP A 201 5.26 -2.88 8.17
C TRP A 201 5.44 -3.51 6.78
N TYR A 202 5.88 -2.73 5.78
CA TYR A 202 6.10 -3.25 4.42
C TYR A 202 7.21 -4.31 4.37
N LEU A 203 8.26 -4.18 5.19
CA LEU A 203 9.26 -5.23 5.31
C LEU A 203 8.70 -6.52 5.89
N ALA A 204 7.82 -6.43 6.90
CA ALA A 204 7.17 -7.60 7.46
C ALA A 204 6.25 -8.29 6.43
N LEU A 205 5.54 -7.51 5.60
CA LEU A 205 4.75 -8.02 4.48
C LEU A 205 5.62 -8.70 3.42
N ALA A 206 6.75 -8.07 3.04
CA ALA A 206 7.68 -8.65 2.07
C ALA A 206 8.26 -9.97 2.57
N TYR A 207 8.60 -10.07 3.86
CA TYR A 207 9.01 -11.32 4.48
C TYR A 207 7.90 -12.37 4.51
N ALA A 208 6.66 -11.98 4.83
CA ALA A 208 5.51 -12.89 4.82
C ALA A 208 5.26 -13.45 3.41
N LYS A 209 5.28 -12.59 2.39
CA LYS A 209 5.17 -12.95 0.96
C LYS A 209 6.22 -13.98 0.55
N ASN A 210 7.44 -13.85 1.08
CA ASN A 210 8.58 -14.72 0.79
C ASN A 210 8.71 -15.92 1.75
N LYS A 211 7.68 -16.22 2.55
CA LYS A 211 7.66 -17.32 3.53
C LYS A 211 8.75 -17.23 4.60
N ARG A 212 9.32 -16.04 4.81
CA ARG A 212 10.30 -15.70 5.85
C ARG A 212 9.57 -15.32 7.14
N TYR A 213 8.75 -16.24 7.63
CA TYR A 213 7.79 -15.98 8.70
C TYR A 213 8.47 -15.64 10.03
N LYS A 214 9.65 -16.19 10.30
CA LYS A 214 10.39 -15.90 11.53
C LYS A 214 10.79 -14.42 11.59
N GLU A 215 11.31 -13.89 10.49
CA GLU A 215 11.68 -12.48 10.36
C GLU A 215 10.46 -11.57 10.36
N SER A 216 9.41 -11.93 9.63
CA SER A 216 8.13 -11.20 9.65
C SER A 216 7.56 -11.10 11.08
N LYS A 217 7.45 -12.23 11.79
CA LYS A 217 6.96 -12.27 13.18
C LYS A 217 7.82 -11.45 14.14
N ALA A 218 9.14 -11.37 13.93
CA ALA A 218 10.01 -10.55 14.77
C ALA A 218 9.68 -9.06 14.64
N ILE A 219 9.49 -8.57 13.41
CA ILE A 219 9.15 -7.17 13.14
C ILE A 219 7.74 -6.83 13.65
N LEU A 220 6.76 -7.68 13.39
CA LEU A 220 5.38 -7.43 13.83
C LEU A 220 5.26 -7.37 15.36
N LYS A 221 6.08 -8.13 16.10
CA LYS A 221 6.13 -8.04 17.56
C LYS A 221 6.61 -6.67 18.05
N SER A 222 7.59 -6.05 17.38
CA SER A 222 8.03 -4.69 17.73
C SER A 222 7.01 -3.62 17.36
N LEU A 223 6.24 -3.81 16.29
CA LEU A 223 5.17 -2.89 15.91
C LEU A 223 3.97 -2.95 16.87
N LYS A 224 3.71 -4.12 17.46
CA LYS A 224 2.63 -4.32 18.44
C LYS A 224 2.84 -3.58 19.77
N THR A 225 4.09 -3.31 20.16
CA THR A 225 4.42 -2.75 21.48
C THR A 225 4.45 -1.23 21.52
N LYS A 226 4.47 -0.57 20.35
CA LYS A 226 4.29 0.87 20.26
C LYS A 226 2.77 1.15 20.32
N ASP A 227 2.34 2.22 20.99
CA ASP A 227 0.95 2.70 20.98
C ASP A 227 0.58 3.28 19.60
N SER A 228 0.79 2.49 18.55
CA SER A 228 0.53 2.83 17.16
C SER A 228 -0.80 2.22 16.71
N PRO A 229 -1.62 2.92 15.92
CA PRO A 229 -2.78 2.35 15.24
C PRO A 229 -2.46 1.06 14.45
N MET A 230 -1.21 0.90 14.00
CA MET A 230 -0.73 -0.31 13.33
C MET A 230 -0.59 -1.54 14.25
N ALA A 231 -0.62 -1.36 15.57
CA ALA A 231 -0.46 -2.45 16.54
C ALA A 231 -1.57 -3.50 16.44
N GLN A 232 -2.78 -3.13 16.01
CA GLN A 232 -3.87 -4.08 15.81
C GLN A 232 -3.63 -4.96 14.57
N PHE A 233 -3.17 -4.39 13.46
CA PHE A 233 -2.81 -5.16 12.25
C PHE A 233 -1.60 -6.05 12.46
N ALA A 234 -0.62 -5.55 13.20
CA ALA A 234 0.51 -6.37 13.60
C ALA A 234 0.05 -7.61 14.40
N LYS A 235 -0.95 -7.47 15.28
CA LYS A 235 -1.56 -8.62 15.99
C LYS A 235 -2.29 -9.56 15.03
N ASP A 236 -3.11 -9.03 14.12
CA ASP A 236 -3.93 -9.83 13.22
C ASP A 236 -3.04 -10.65 12.26
N LEU A 237 -2.08 -10.00 11.59
CA LEU A 237 -1.12 -10.69 10.74
C LEU A 237 -0.28 -11.71 11.52
N LEU A 238 0.15 -11.38 12.75
CA LEU A 238 0.86 -12.34 13.61
C LEU A 238 0.06 -13.62 13.89
N GLN A 239 -1.26 -13.53 14.03
CA GLN A 239 -2.15 -14.67 14.25
C GLN A 239 -2.38 -15.47 12.98
N GLU A 240 -2.41 -14.80 11.83
CA GLU A 240 -2.61 -15.44 10.53
C GLU A 240 -1.36 -16.17 10.00
N LEU A 241 -0.15 -15.73 10.40
CA LEU A 241 1.13 -16.32 9.95
C LEU A 241 1.44 -17.69 10.58
N PRO A 242 1.97 -18.67 9.80
CA PRO A 242 2.35 -20.01 10.29
C PRO A 242 3.43 -19.98 11.37
#